data_AF-A0A956ERB3-F1
#
_entry.id   AF-A0A956ERB3-F1
#
_cell.length_a   1.000
_cell.length_b   1.000
_cell.length_c   1.000
_cell.angle_alpha   90.00
_cell.angle_beta   90.00
_cell.angle_gamma   90.00
#
_symmetry.space_group_name_H-M   'P 1'
#
loop_
_entity.id
_entity.type
_entity.pdbx_description
1 polymer ?
#
loop_
_entity_poly.entity_id
_entity_poly.type
_entity_poly.pdbx_seq_one_letter_code
_entity_poly.pdbx_strand_id
1 'polypeptide(L)'
;MQNISAQLEQINLRLSTLSHQMQVLADRQRERDELLEEMKPILKEVMKGGTERLADLEERGYFTFAREGLRALDRVVQAYSEDDVRALGDNIVRIMDTVRNLTQPEVLEILNDASDVVQQSEQLEPTGVFGMMRASRDDDVRQGMAVLLGVLRQVGRGVKRLSDAENNERRPKPTRASAPARPAAEVRAAPKSAERAPVPPVVAPRTMQIDGVAFDSNGFLADPNQWTPELATAIASAEGLTELSERHWQAINWARNDFLSQGQSPNIRRITMGSGVPTKELYALFPRAPGMTVARVAGIPKPVGCI
;
A
#
# COMPACT_ATOMS: atom_id res chain seq x y z
N MET A 1 -39.31 -56.10 -58.72
CA MET A 1 -38.66 -55.00 -59.50
C MET A 1 -38.91 -53.61 -58.90
N GLN A 2 -40.10 -53.27 -58.40
CA GLN A 2 -40.41 -51.92 -57.86
C GLN A 2 -39.59 -51.50 -56.61
N ASN A 3 -39.14 -52.44 -55.79
CA ASN A 3 -38.34 -52.14 -54.59
C ASN A 3 -36.90 -51.68 -54.94
N ILE A 4 -36.33 -52.24 -56.02
CA ILE A 4 -34.96 -51.94 -56.44
C ILE A 4 -34.87 -50.54 -57.06
N SER A 5 -35.87 -50.10 -57.83
CA SER A 5 -35.89 -48.75 -58.40
C SER A 5 -36.00 -47.67 -57.32
N ALA A 6 -36.84 -47.88 -56.31
CA ALA A 6 -36.98 -46.94 -55.19
C ALA A 6 -35.68 -46.85 -54.35
N GLN A 7 -34.99 -47.98 -54.13
CA GLN A 7 -33.69 -47.99 -53.47
C GLN A 7 -32.61 -47.26 -54.27
N LEU A 8 -32.57 -47.43 -55.60
CA LEU A 8 -31.62 -46.74 -56.47
C LEU A 8 -31.85 -45.22 -56.49
N GLU A 9 -33.11 -44.78 -56.49
CA GLU A 9 -33.46 -43.36 -56.40
C GLU A 9 -33.05 -42.76 -55.05
N GLN A 10 -33.29 -43.48 -53.95
CA GLN A 10 -32.87 -43.07 -52.61
C GLN A 10 -31.34 -43.00 -52.47
N ILE A 11 -30.60 -43.92 -53.10
CA ILE A 11 -29.13 -43.90 -53.13
C ILE A 11 -28.63 -42.69 -53.93
N ASN A 12 -29.20 -42.40 -55.10
CA ASN A 12 -28.82 -41.23 -55.89
C ASN A 12 -29.09 -39.91 -55.15
N LEU A 13 -30.22 -39.80 -54.46
CA LEU A 13 -30.53 -38.63 -53.63
C LEU A 13 -29.52 -38.46 -52.49
N ARG A 14 -29.14 -39.54 -51.80
CA ARG A 14 -28.10 -39.50 -50.75
C ARG A 14 -26.72 -39.14 -51.31
N LEU A 15 -26.35 -39.68 -52.47
CA LEU A 15 -25.08 -39.36 -53.14
C LEU A 15 -25.01 -37.89 -53.54
N SER A 16 -26.10 -37.33 -54.08
CA SER A 16 -26.16 -35.90 -54.42
C SER A 16 -26.02 -35.01 -53.18
N THR A 17 -26.65 -35.40 -52.08
CA THR A 17 -26.57 -34.68 -50.79
C THR A 17 -25.16 -34.73 -50.20
N LEU A 18 -24.51 -35.89 -50.24
CA LEU A 18 -23.13 -36.06 -49.79
C LEU A 18 -22.14 -35.29 -50.66
N SER A 19 -22.32 -35.28 -51.98
CA SER A 19 -21.52 -34.49 -52.91
C SER A 19 -21.60 -33.00 -52.58
N HIS A 20 -22.80 -32.50 -52.30
CA HIS A 20 -22.99 -31.11 -51.93
C HIS A 20 -22.34 -30.77 -50.58
N GLN A 21 -22.47 -31.64 -49.58
CA GLN A 21 -21.80 -31.47 -48.28
C GLN A 21 -20.27 -31.46 -48.40
N MET A 22 -19.71 -32.32 -49.26
CA MET A 22 -18.28 -32.34 -49.56
C MET A 22 -17.80 -31.05 -50.22
N GLN A 23 -18.59 -30.47 -51.14
CA GLN A 23 -18.27 -29.17 -51.75
C GLN A 23 -18.26 -28.05 -50.72
N VAL A 24 -19.28 -27.96 -49.85
CA VAL A 24 -19.33 -26.94 -48.79
C VAL A 24 -18.15 -27.07 -47.83
N LEU A 25 -17.71 -28.29 -47.50
CA LEU A 25 -16.53 -28.51 -46.67
C LEU A 25 -15.23 -28.14 -47.38
N ALA A 26 -15.12 -28.43 -48.67
CA ALA A 26 -13.96 -28.06 -49.48
C ALA A 26 -13.85 -26.53 -49.63
N ASP A 27 -14.97 -25.84 -49.83
CA ASP A 27 -15.01 -24.38 -49.95
C ASP A 27 -14.65 -23.71 -48.62
N ARG A 28 -15.13 -24.22 -47.48
CA ARG A 28 -14.69 -23.74 -46.16
C ARG A 28 -13.20 -23.94 -45.88
N GLN A 29 -12.59 -25.01 -46.39
CA GLN A 29 -11.13 -25.19 -46.27
C GLN A 29 -10.38 -24.20 -47.15
N ARG A 30 -10.85 -23.95 -48.37
CA ARG A 30 -10.27 -22.92 -49.26
C ARG A 30 -10.33 -21.54 -48.64
N GLU A 31 -11.48 -21.12 -48.09
CA GLU A 31 -11.59 -19.84 -47.39
C GLU A 31 -10.59 -19.72 -46.24
N ARG A 32 -10.35 -20.81 -45.49
CA ARG A 32 -9.37 -20.82 -44.40
C ARG A 32 -7.92 -20.73 -44.90
N ASP A 33 -7.61 -21.40 -45.99
CA ASP A 33 -6.27 -21.37 -46.59
C ASP A 33 -5.99 -20.02 -47.25
N GLU A 34 -7.00 -19.39 -47.87
CA GLU A 34 -6.96 -18.02 -48.38
C GLU A 34 -6.71 -17.01 -47.26
N LEU A 35 -7.43 -17.11 -46.13
CA LEU A 35 -7.19 -16.30 -44.94
C LEU A 35 -5.76 -16.47 -44.41
N LEU A 36 -5.23 -17.69 -44.39
CA LEU A 36 -3.84 -17.93 -43.97
C LEU A 36 -2.85 -17.26 -44.91
N GLU A 37 -3.06 -17.32 -46.23
CA GLU A 37 -2.25 -16.60 -47.22
C GLU A 37 -2.31 -15.08 -47.02
N GLU A 38 -3.49 -14.53 -46.73
CA GLU A 38 -3.67 -13.11 -46.42
C GLU A 38 -2.96 -12.70 -45.12
N MET A 39 -2.87 -13.60 -44.14
CA MET A 39 -2.17 -13.35 -42.88
C MET A 39 -0.64 -13.46 -42.98
N LYS A 40 -0.10 -14.22 -43.93
CA LYS A 40 1.36 -14.39 -44.10
C LYS A 40 2.14 -13.07 -44.19
N PRO A 41 1.75 -12.05 -44.96
CA PRO A 41 2.49 -10.79 -45.01
C PRO A 41 2.50 -10.08 -43.65
N ILE A 42 1.39 -10.09 -42.92
CA ILE A 42 1.31 -9.52 -41.56
C ILE A 42 2.27 -10.27 -40.63
N LEU A 43 2.22 -11.61 -40.66
CA LEU A 43 3.09 -12.43 -39.82
C LEU A 43 4.57 -12.18 -40.15
N LYS A 44 4.92 -12.04 -41.43
CA LYS A 44 6.29 -11.76 -41.87
C LYS A 44 6.78 -10.39 -41.39
N GLU A 45 5.93 -9.37 -41.47
CA GLU A 45 6.28 -8.01 -41.01
C GLU A 45 6.42 -7.97 -39.48
N VAL A 46 5.51 -8.63 -38.75
CA VAL A 46 5.58 -8.77 -37.29
C VAL A 46 6.83 -9.54 -36.87
N MET A 47 7.17 -10.64 -37.56
CA MET A 47 8.38 -11.41 -37.26
C MET A 47 9.63 -10.58 -37.52
N LYS A 48 9.68 -9.84 -38.64
CA LYS A 48 10.81 -8.96 -38.95
C LYS A 48 11.00 -7.88 -37.88
N GLY A 49 9.96 -7.09 -37.60
CA GLY A 49 10.02 -6.05 -36.57
C GLY A 49 10.22 -6.61 -35.15
N GLY A 50 9.71 -7.82 -34.88
CA GLY A 50 9.93 -8.54 -33.63
C GLY A 50 11.40 -8.96 -33.46
N THR A 51 12.01 -9.55 -34.49
CA THR A 51 13.42 -9.96 -34.46
C THR A 51 14.37 -8.78 -34.33
N GLU A 52 14.10 -7.67 -35.03
CA GLU A 52 14.91 -6.44 -34.92
C GLU A 52 14.85 -5.85 -33.50
N ARG A 53 13.65 -5.79 -32.90
CA ARG A 53 13.50 -5.33 -31.51
C ARG A 53 14.14 -6.27 -30.51
N LEU A 54 14.02 -7.58 -30.70
CA LEU A 54 14.70 -8.54 -29.81
C LEU A 54 16.22 -8.41 -29.92
N ALA A 55 16.76 -8.21 -31.12
CA ALA A 55 18.18 -8.00 -31.32
C ALA A 55 18.67 -6.71 -30.63
N ASP A 56 17.94 -5.61 -30.76
CA ASP A 56 18.25 -4.35 -30.06
C ASP A 56 18.19 -4.50 -28.52
N LEU A 57 17.23 -5.27 -28.00
CA LEU A 57 17.15 -5.60 -26.57
C LEU A 57 18.34 -6.47 -26.11
N GLU A 58 18.78 -7.42 -26.95
CA GLU A 58 19.95 -8.25 -26.68
C GLU A 58 21.24 -7.43 -26.67
N GLU A 59 21.43 -6.56 -27.66
CA GLU A 59 22.59 -5.68 -27.79
C GLU A 59 22.71 -4.71 -26.61
N ARG A 60 21.57 -4.17 -26.14
CA ARG A 60 21.51 -3.33 -24.94
C ARG A 60 21.65 -4.12 -23.63
N GLY A 61 21.78 -5.45 -23.69
CA GLY A 61 22.04 -6.31 -22.54
C GLY A 61 20.83 -6.63 -21.67
N TYR A 62 19.60 -6.33 -22.12
CA TYR A 62 18.38 -6.60 -21.32
C TYR A 62 18.22 -8.08 -21.00
N PHE A 63 18.55 -8.98 -21.93
CA PHE A 63 18.46 -10.42 -21.67
C PHE A 63 19.47 -10.91 -20.65
N THR A 64 20.68 -10.36 -20.66
CA THR A 64 21.71 -10.66 -19.65
C THR A 64 21.26 -10.19 -18.28
N PHE A 65 20.79 -8.94 -18.18
CA PHE A 65 20.25 -8.39 -16.93
C PHE A 65 19.07 -9.22 -16.41
N ALA A 66 18.11 -9.57 -17.27
CA ALA A 66 16.96 -10.39 -16.89
C ALA A 66 17.37 -11.79 -16.40
N ARG A 67 18.33 -12.43 -17.08
CA ARG A 67 18.84 -13.75 -16.71
C ARG A 67 19.56 -13.70 -15.35
N GLU A 68 20.41 -12.70 -15.13
CA GLU A 68 21.09 -12.52 -13.84
C GLU A 68 20.10 -12.15 -12.74
N GLY A 69 19.10 -11.33 -13.04
CA GLY A 69 18.02 -10.99 -12.11
C GLY A 69 17.23 -12.23 -11.67
N LEU A 70 16.90 -13.13 -12.61
CA LEU A 70 16.25 -14.40 -12.29
C LEU A 70 17.14 -15.31 -11.42
N ARG A 71 18.46 -15.34 -11.67
CA ARG A 71 19.41 -16.09 -10.82
C ARG A 71 19.52 -15.50 -9.41
N ALA A 72 19.44 -14.17 -9.29
CA ALA A 72 19.44 -13.51 -7.99
C ALA A 72 18.14 -13.82 -7.23
N LEU A 73 16.99 -13.76 -7.92
CA LEU A 73 15.70 -14.14 -7.36
C LEU A 73 15.69 -15.61 -6.90
N ASP A 74 16.25 -16.51 -7.71
CA ASP A 74 16.35 -17.93 -7.36
C ASP A 74 17.19 -18.15 -6.09
N ARG A 75 18.32 -17.44 -5.95
CA ARG A 75 19.12 -17.45 -4.70
C ARG A 75 18.35 -16.93 -3.50
N VAL A 76 17.54 -15.87 -3.66
CA VAL A 76 16.69 -15.33 -2.59
C VAL A 76 15.62 -16.36 -2.22
N VAL A 77 14.92 -16.93 -3.18
CA VAL A 77 13.88 -17.95 -2.95
C VAL A 77 14.45 -19.21 -2.29
N GLN A 78 15.69 -19.60 -2.60
CA GLN A 78 16.36 -20.72 -1.96
C GLN A 78 16.88 -20.40 -0.55
N ALA A 79 17.19 -19.14 -0.26
CA ALA A 79 17.71 -18.71 1.04
C ALA A 79 16.62 -18.50 2.09
N TYR A 80 15.38 -18.20 1.66
CA TYR A 80 14.26 -17.90 2.54
C TYR A 80 13.20 -19.01 2.47
N SER A 81 12.73 -19.47 3.63
CA SER A 81 11.62 -20.43 3.68
C SER A 81 10.29 -19.77 3.27
N GLU A 82 9.27 -20.59 3.01
CA GLU A 82 7.93 -20.08 2.65
C GLU A 82 7.35 -19.16 3.75
N ASP A 83 7.66 -19.44 5.02
CA ASP A 83 7.26 -18.60 6.15
C ASP A 83 8.06 -17.29 6.22
N ASP A 84 9.34 -17.30 5.86
CA ASP A 84 10.16 -16.08 5.79
C ASP A 84 9.67 -15.14 4.68
N VAL A 85 9.30 -15.69 3.52
CA VAL A 85 8.73 -14.91 2.41
C VAL A 85 7.38 -14.31 2.80
N ARG A 86 6.55 -15.04 3.54
CA ARG A 86 5.27 -14.53 4.05
C ARG A 86 5.50 -13.40 5.07
N ALA A 87 6.42 -13.59 6.02
CA ALA A 87 6.79 -12.56 7.00
C ALA A 87 7.40 -11.31 6.35
N LEU A 88 8.18 -11.48 5.28
CA LEU A 88 8.69 -10.38 4.46
C LEU A 88 7.55 -9.64 3.77
N GLY A 89 6.59 -10.37 3.18
CA GLY A 89 5.39 -9.81 2.54
C GLY A 89 4.58 -8.94 3.51
N ASP A 90 4.38 -9.41 4.74
CA ASP A 90 3.64 -8.66 5.78
C ASP A 90 4.34 -7.36 6.20
N ASN A 91 5.67 -7.28 6.03
CA ASN A 91 6.49 -6.12 6.42
C ASN A 91 7.02 -5.31 5.25
N ILE A 92 6.74 -5.69 4.00
CA ILE A 92 7.36 -5.11 2.81
C ILE A 92 7.09 -3.61 2.71
N VAL A 93 5.89 -3.15 3.06
CA VAL A 93 5.52 -1.73 3.05
C VAL A 93 6.39 -0.94 4.02
N ARG A 94 6.60 -1.45 5.25
CA ARG A 94 7.46 -0.80 6.26
C ARG A 94 8.93 -0.75 5.81
N ILE A 95 9.41 -1.81 5.16
CA ILE A 95 10.77 -1.84 4.60
C ILE A 95 10.88 -0.80 3.48
N MET A 96 9.90 -0.76 2.56
CA MET A 96 9.87 0.22 1.47
C MET A 96 9.76 1.66 1.95
N ASP A 97 9.00 1.93 3.01
CA ASP A 97 8.95 3.25 3.63
C ASP A 97 10.30 3.62 4.26
N THR A 98 11.00 2.66 4.86
CA THR A 98 12.35 2.88 5.39
C THR A 98 13.33 3.22 4.26
N VAL A 99 13.32 2.43 3.18
CA VAL A 99 14.14 2.70 1.99
C VAL A 99 13.81 4.08 1.43
N ARG A 100 12.53 4.39 1.23
CA ARG A 100 12.06 5.71 0.77
C ARG A 100 12.58 6.84 1.66
N ASN A 101 12.53 6.66 2.98
CA ASN A 101 12.98 7.64 3.95
C ASN A 101 14.50 7.83 3.93
N LEU A 102 15.26 6.76 3.73
CA LEU A 102 16.72 6.82 3.59
C LEU A 102 17.16 7.39 2.24
N THR A 103 16.36 7.20 1.19
CA THR A 103 16.59 7.78 -0.14
C THR A 103 16.05 9.21 -0.29
N GLN A 104 15.62 9.85 0.81
CA GLN A 104 15.30 11.27 0.77
C GLN A 104 16.58 12.07 0.46
N PRO A 105 16.50 13.13 -0.39
CA PRO A 105 17.68 13.85 -0.84
C PRO A 105 18.51 14.41 0.32
N GLU A 106 17.86 14.88 1.39
CA GLU A 106 18.53 15.43 2.58
C GLU A 106 19.31 14.35 3.36
N VAL A 107 18.78 13.12 3.43
CA VAL A 107 19.45 12.00 4.12
C VAL A 107 20.61 11.49 3.29
N LEU A 108 20.43 11.40 1.97
CA LEU A 108 21.47 10.99 1.03
C LEU A 108 22.65 11.97 1.01
N GLU A 109 22.39 13.26 1.08
CA GLU A 109 23.42 14.30 1.16
C GLU A 109 24.30 14.11 2.40
N ILE A 110 23.69 13.99 3.58
CA ILE A 110 24.40 13.72 4.84
C ILE A 110 25.19 12.40 4.76
N LEU A 111 24.64 11.37 4.12
CA LEU A 111 25.29 10.07 3.98
C LEU A 111 26.52 10.15 3.07
N ASN A 112 26.42 10.90 1.97
CA ASN A 112 27.50 11.12 1.02
C ASN A 112 28.61 11.97 1.65
N ASP A 113 28.26 13.07 2.32
CA ASP A 113 29.21 13.92 3.03
C ASP A 113 29.97 13.13 4.11
N ALA A 114 29.26 12.30 4.88
CA ALA A 114 29.87 11.43 5.87
C ALA A 114 30.76 10.36 5.22
N SER A 115 30.34 9.79 4.07
CA SER A 115 31.12 8.83 3.30
C SER A 115 32.43 9.45 2.80
N ASP A 116 32.41 10.69 2.32
CA ASP A 116 33.61 11.40 1.86
C ASP A 116 34.62 11.61 3.01
N VAL A 117 34.13 11.96 4.20
CA VAL A 117 34.96 12.06 5.41
C VAL A 117 35.56 10.71 5.80
N VAL A 118 34.79 9.61 5.70
CA VAL A 118 35.29 8.26 6.00
C VAL A 118 36.31 7.79 4.95
N GLN A 119 36.11 8.11 3.68
CA GLN A 119 37.07 7.82 2.62
C GLN A 119 38.36 8.65 2.76
N GLN A 120 38.28 9.87 3.31
CA GLN A 120 39.45 10.70 3.65
C GLN A 120 40.04 10.41 5.05
N SER A 121 39.49 9.44 5.78
CA SER A 121 39.85 9.20 7.19
C SER A 121 41.27 8.69 7.42
N GLU A 122 42.00 8.29 6.38
CA GLU A 122 43.44 7.95 6.47
C GLU A 122 44.32 9.13 6.94
N GLN A 123 43.78 10.35 6.94
CA GLN A 123 44.47 11.59 7.36
C GLN A 123 43.94 12.18 8.68
N LEU A 124 42.96 11.55 9.33
CA LEU A 124 42.40 12.04 10.59
C LEU A 124 43.23 11.57 11.79
N GLU A 125 44.09 12.47 12.28
CA GLU A 125 44.83 12.26 13.53
C GLU A 125 43.86 11.97 14.70
N PRO A 126 44.09 10.92 15.51
CA PRO A 126 43.23 10.59 16.63
C PRO A 126 43.17 11.76 17.62
N THR A 127 41.99 12.36 17.73
CA THR A 127 41.79 13.51 18.60
C THR A 127 41.79 13.05 20.06
N GLY A 128 42.78 13.48 20.85
CA GLY A 128 42.85 13.18 22.28
C GLY A 128 41.66 13.75 23.08
N VAL A 129 41.47 13.28 24.32
CA VAL A 129 40.34 13.65 25.20
C VAL A 129 40.19 15.18 25.37
N PHE A 130 41.29 15.91 25.49
CA PHE A 130 41.27 17.37 25.57
C PHE A 130 40.90 18.04 24.23
N GLY A 131 41.35 17.46 23.12
CA GLY A 131 40.98 17.90 21.77
C GLY A 131 39.48 17.73 21.52
N MET A 132 38.89 16.61 21.96
CA MET A 132 37.44 16.39 21.91
C MET A 132 36.68 17.40 22.76
N MET A 133 37.18 17.73 23.96
CA MET A 133 36.55 18.74 24.82
C MET A 133 36.58 20.14 24.18
N ARG A 134 37.65 20.47 23.45
CA ARG A 134 37.74 21.71 22.68
C ARG A 134 36.85 21.67 21.44
N ALA A 135 36.79 20.55 20.72
CA ALA A 135 35.95 20.36 19.55
C ALA A 135 34.45 20.44 19.88
N SER A 136 34.03 20.01 21.08
CA SER A 136 32.64 20.18 21.54
C SER A 136 32.19 21.64 21.68
N ARG A 137 33.12 22.61 21.65
CA ARG A 137 32.81 24.04 21.61
C ARG A 137 32.43 24.52 20.21
N ASP A 138 32.79 23.78 19.17
CA ASP A 138 32.35 24.03 17.81
C ASP A 138 30.83 23.80 17.68
N ASP A 139 30.16 24.69 16.96
CA ASP A 139 28.70 24.66 16.87
C ASP A 139 28.22 23.50 15.98
N ASP A 140 28.95 23.15 14.92
CA ASP A 140 28.63 22.04 14.03
C ASP A 140 28.78 20.70 14.76
N VAL A 141 29.84 20.55 15.57
CA VAL A 141 30.06 19.37 16.42
C VAL A 141 28.95 19.22 17.45
N ARG A 142 28.53 20.32 18.09
CA ARG A 142 27.46 20.28 19.09
C ARG A 142 26.12 19.89 18.45
N GLN A 143 25.84 20.41 17.26
CA GLN A 143 24.62 20.07 16.51
C GLN A 143 24.62 18.60 16.07
N GLY A 144 25.73 18.09 15.53
CA GLY A 144 25.88 16.68 15.17
C GLY A 144 25.70 15.75 16.37
N MET A 145 26.30 16.08 17.52
CA MET A 145 26.11 15.34 18.77
C MET A 145 24.66 15.37 19.26
N ALA A 146 23.96 16.50 19.14
CA ALA A 146 22.55 16.60 19.54
C ALA A 146 21.65 15.68 18.71
N VAL A 147 21.88 15.61 17.39
CA VAL A 147 21.16 14.69 16.49
C VAL A 147 21.46 13.23 16.86
N LEU A 148 22.74 12.88 17.03
CA LEU A 148 23.16 11.53 17.43
C LEU A 148 22.52 11.08 18.76
N LEU A 149 22.56 11.96 19.77
CA LEU A 149 21.92 11.70 21.06
C LEU A 149 20.40 11.57 20.94
N GLY A 150 19.78 12.32 20.01
CA GLY A 150 18.37 12.20 19.67
C GLY A 150 18.03 10.81 19.13
N VAL A 151 18.81 10.34 18.15
CA VAL A 151 18.67 8.99 17.56
C VAL A 151 18.86 7.92 18.63
N LEU A 152 19.93 8.00 19.43
CA LEU A 152 20.22 7.05 20.50
C LEU A 152 19.09 6.99 21.55
N ARG A 153 18.55 8.15 21.95
CA ARG A 153 17.40 8.20 22.87
C ARG A 153 16.16 7.55 22.25
N GLN A 154 15.93 7.75 20.97
CA GLN A 154 14.78 7.16 20.28
C GLN A 154 14.91 5.64 20.19
N VAL A 155 16.09 5.13 19.83
CA VAL A 155 16.41 3.69 19.82
C VAL A 155 16.23 3.09 21.22
N GLY A 156 16.80 3.73 22.26
CA GLY A 156 16.69 3.26 23.64
C GLY A 156 15.25 3.17 24.15
N ARG A 157 14.38 4.13 23.79
CA ARG A 157 12.94 4.04 24.08
C ARG A 157 12.26 2.89 23.34
N GLY A 158 12.66 2.62 22.09
CA GLY A 158 12.17 1.50 21.29
C GLY A 158 12.49 0.15 21.94
N VAL A 159 13.76 -0.05 22.31
CA VAL A 159 14.22 -1.27 23.01
C VAL A 159 13.50 -1.47 24.33
N LYS A 160 13.32 -0.41 25.11
CA LYS A 160 12.62 -0.48 26.40
C LYS A 160 11.16 -0.95 26.24
N ARG A 161 10.44 -0.47 25.21
CA ARG A 161 9.05 -0.90 24.93
C ARG A 161 8.96 -2.38 24.57
N LEU A 162 9.93 -2.89 23.82
CA LEU A 162 10.00 -4.32 23.47
C LEU A 162 10.25 -5.16 24.74
N SER A 163 11.17 -4.73 25.58
CA SER A 163 11.45 -5.37 26.88
C SER A 163 10.23 -5.34 27.81
N ASP A 164 9.53 -4.20 27.91
CA ASP A 164 8.33 -4.05 28.75
C ASP A 164 7.16 -4.90 28.24
N ALA A 165 7.00 -5.05 26.92
CA ALA A 165 5.97 -5.90 26.31
C ALA A 165 6.20 -7.38 26.63
N GLU A 166 7.44 -7.86 26.49
CA GLU A 166 7.82 -9.23 26.80
C GLU A 166 7.65 -9.54 28.31
N ASN A 167 7.93 -8.57 29.17
CA ASN A 167 7.82 -8.73 30.62
C ASN A 167 6.35 -8.70 31.12
N ASN A 168 5.45 -8.06 30.36
CA ASN A 168 4.02 -8.01 30.64
C ASN A 168 3.29 -9.31 30.26
N GLU A 169 3.75 -10.02 29.22
CA GLU A 169 3.21 -11.33 28.84
C GLU A 169 3.61 -12.45 29.82
N ARG A 170 4.75 -12.31 30.52
CA ARG A 170 5.22 -13.27 31.54
C ARG A 170 4.54 -13.10 32.91
N ARG A 171 3.74 -12.05 33.15
CA ARG A 171 2.95 -11.89 34.38
C ARG A 171 1.64 -12.69 34.28
N PRO A 172 1.33 -13.60 35.22
CA PRO A 172 0.03 -14.28 35.22
C PRO A 172 -1.08 -13.24 35.43
N LYS A 173 -2.05 -13.20 34.50
CA LYS A 173 -3.27 -12.39 34.66
C LYS A 173 -3.95 -12.79 35.98
N PRO A 174 -4.29 -11.86 36.88
CA PRO A 174 -5.09 -12.21 38.04
C PRO A 174 -6.46 -12.70 37.55
N THR A 175 -6.80 -13.93 37.91
CA THR A 175 -8.09 -14.56 37.62
C THR A 175 -9.19 -13.72 38.25
N ARG A 176 -9.84 -12.87 37.46
CA ARG A 176 -10.93 -12.03 37.94
C ARG A 176 -12.18 -12.90 38.06
N ALA A 177 -12.43 -13.42 39.27
CA ALA A 177 -13.71 -14.00 39.63
C ALA A 177 -14.82 -12.97 39.35
N SER A 178 -15.83 -13.41 38.63
CA SER A 178 -17.04 -12.68 38.27
C SER A 178 -17.78 -12.19 39.53
N ALA A 179 -17.72 -10.88 39.79
CA ALA A 179 -18.60 -10.20 40.75
C ALA A 179 -19.82 -9.63 40.01
N PRO A 180 -21.02 -9.62 40.63
CA PRO A 180 -22.25 -9.23 39.96
C PRO A 180 -22.31 -7.71 39.72
N ALA A 181 -23.01 -7.34 38.66
CA ALA A 181 -23.22 -5.97 38.21
C ALA A 181 -23.84 -5.10 39.32
N ARG A 182 -23.22 -3.95 39.61
CA ARG A 182 -23.81 -2.88 40.42
C ARG A 182 -24.62 -1.93 39.53
N PRO A 183 -25.72 -1.33 40.04
CA PRO A 183 -26.57 -0.45 39.26
C PRO A 183 -25.89 0.91 39.02
N ALA A 184 -26.31 1.54 37.92
CA ALA A 184 -25.83 2.83 37.44
C ALA A 184 -25.90 3.91 38.55
N ALA A 185 -24.76 4.51 38.87
CA ALA A 185 -24.65 5.67 39.74
C ALA A 185 -24.04 6.85 38.97
N GLU A 186 -24.92 7.79 38.66
CA GLU A 186 -24.77 9.24 38.81
C GLU A 186 -23.50 9.93 38.23
N VAL A 187 -23.76 10.69 37.16
CA VAL A 187 -22.83 11.63 36.53
C VAL A 187 -22.40 12.68 37.55
N ARG A 188 -21.15 12.60 38.02
CA ARG A 188 -20.55 13.61 38.88
C ARG A 188 -19.72 14.58 38.03
N ALA A 189 -19.94 15.88 38.28
CA ALA A 189 -19.42 17.03 37.56
C ALA A 189 -17.89 17.02 37.32
N ALA A 190 -17.50 17.48 36.13
CA ALA A 190 -16.12 17.66 35.68
C ALA A 190 -15.36 18.72 36.51
N PRO A 191 -14.06 18.51 36.82
CA PRO A 191 -13.21 19.58 37.33
C PRO A 191 -12.72 20.50 36.21
N LYS A 192 -12.53 21.76 36.60
CA LYS A 192 -12.24 22.94 35.78
C LYS A 192 -10.91 22.85 35.01
N SER A 193 -10.97 23.43 33.81
CA SER A 193 -9.92 24.07 32.99
C SER A 193 -8.46 23.91 33.46
N ALA A 194 -7.71 23.10 32.72
CA ALA A 194 -6.28 23.32 32.51
C ALA A 194 -6.10 23.77 31.06
N GLU A 195 -5.71 25.03 30.90
CA GLU A 195 -5.42 25.70 29.64
C GLU A 195 -4.40 24.88 28.84
N ARG A 196 -4.81 24.33 27.69
CA ARG A 196 -3.91 23.66 26.76
C ARG A 196 -3.20 24.72 25.93
N ALA A 197 -1.87 24.68 25.95
CA ALA A 197 -0.98 25.51 25.14
C ALA A 197 -1.37 25.48 23.65
N PRO A 198 -1.12 26.57 22.89
CA PRO A 198 -1.47 26.65 21.49
C PRO A 198 -0.73 25.56 20.69
N VAL A 199 -1.50 24.83 19.89
CA VAL A 199 -0.97 23.92 18.87
C VAL A 199 -0.07 24.74 17.94
N PRO A 200 1.18 24.33 17.66
CA PRO A 200 2.05 25.08 16.76
C PRO A 200 1.43 25.16 15.36
N PRO A 201 1.66 26.25 14.60
CA PRO A 201 1.10 26.38 13.26
C PRO A 201 1.65 25.26 12.38
N VAL A 202 0.74 24.40 11.92
CA VAL A 202 1.03 23.41 10.89
C VAL A 202 1.45 24.19 9.65
N VAL A 203 2.71 24.06 9.25
CA VAL A 203 3.23 24.64 8.00
C VAL A 203 2.38 24.10 6.86
N ALA A 204 1.68 25.00 6.16
CA ALA A 204 0.64 24.63 5.22
C ALA A 204 1.21 23.87 4.00
N PRO A 205 0.83 22.60 3.77
CA PRO A 205 0.92 22.04 2.43
C PRO A 205 -0.05 22.80 1.52
N ARG A 206 0.29 22.96 0.24
CA ARG A 206 -0.54 23.66 -0.78
C ARG A 206 -2.00 23.21 -0.66
N THR A 207 -2.84 24.10 -0.13
CA THR A 207 -4.24 23.81 0.22
C THR A 207 -5.10 23.97 -1.03
N MET A 208 -5.85 22.95 -1.40
CA MET A 208 -6.90 23.07 -2.42
C MET A 208 -8.18 23.56 -1.73
N GLN A 209 -8.78 24.64 -2.24
CA GLN A 209 -10.09 25.09 -1.80
C GLN A 209 -11.11 24.79 -2.89
N ILE A 210 -12.18 24.08 -2.53
CA ILE A 210 -13.33 23.81 -3.40
C ILE A 210 -14.57 24.26 -2.60
N ASP A 211 -15.34 25.19 -3.16
CA ASP A 211 -16.58 25.72 -2.56
C ASP A 211 -16.44 26.20 -1.09
N GLY A 212 -15.31 26.82 -0.74
CA GLY A 212 -15.05 27.34 0.60
C GLY A 212 -14.58 26.30 1.62
N VAL A 213 -14.45 25.04 1.23
CA VAL A 213 -13.90 23.95 2.04
C VAL A 213 -12.43 23.74 1.70
N ALA A 214 -11.58 23.76 2.74
CA ALA A 214 -10.14 23.61 2.59
C ALA A 214 -9.69 22.16 2.77
N PHE A 215 -8.87 21.67 1.84
CA PHE A 215 -8.26 20.34 1.89
C PHE A 215 -6.74 20.43 1.88
N ASP A 216 -6.09 19.51 2.59
CA ASP A 216 -4.64 19.35 2.54
C ASP A 216 -4.18 18.74 1.21
N SER A 217 -2.85 18.70 0.98
CA SER A 217 -2.28 18.13 -0.25
C SER A 217 -2.55 16.64 -0.44
N ASN A 218 -3.05 15.95 0.58
CA ASN A 218 -3.38 14.53 0.55
C ASN A 218 -4.90 14.30 0.46
N GLY A 219 -5.70 15.36 0.27
CA GLY A 219 -7.15 15.31 0.15
C GLY A 219 -7.90 15.13 1.47
N PHE A 220 -7.27 15.37 2.63
CA PHE A 220 -7.95 15.37 3.93
C PHE A 220 -8.50 16.76 4.25
N LEU A 221 -9.62 16.78 4.95
CA LEU A 221 -10.26 18.03 5.38
C LEU A 221 -9.33 18.79 6.34
N ALA A 222 -9.04 20.06 6.03
CA ALA A 222 -8.12 20.88 6.81
C ALA A 222 -8.73 21.32 8.15
N ASP A 223 -10.05 21.57 8.17
CA ASP A 223 -10.80 21.87 9.39
C ASP A 223 -11.88 20.79 9.64
N PRO A 224 -11.67 19.89 10.62
CA PRO A 224 -12.66 18.86 10.97
C PRO A 224 -14.04 19.41 11.36
N ASN A 225 -14.16 20.68 11.75
CA ASN A 225 -15.43 21.30 12.13
C ASN A 225 -16.32 21.64 10.93
N GLN A 226 -15.75 21.71 9.72
CA GLN A 226 -16.49 21.96 8.47
C GLN A 226 -17.15 20.70 7.91
N TRP A 227 -16.94 19.55 8.56
CA TRP A 227 -17.50 18.30 8.10
C TRP A 227 -19.02 18.27 8.27
N THR A 228 -19.71 17.89 7.18
CA THR A 228 -21.13 17.58 7.16
C THR A 228 -21.37 16.23 6.49
N PRO A 229 -22.52 15.57 6.72
CA PRO A 229 -22.87 14.34 6.02
C PRO A 229 -22.90 14.49 4.49
N GLU A 230 -23.30 15.66 3.99
CA GLU A 230 -23.31 15.97 2.56
C GLU A 230 -21.89 16.03 2.01
N LEU A 231 -20.96 16.67 2.75
CA LEU A 231 -19.54 16.72 2.39
C LEU A 231 -18.92 15.32 2.41
N ALA A 232 -19.26 14.49 3.39
CA ALA A 232 -18.80 13.10 3.47
C ALA A 232 -19.22 12.31 2.22
N THR A 233 -20.46 12.53 1.74
CA THR A 233 -20.98 11.88 0.54
C THR A 233 -20.24 12.34 -0.72
N ALA A 234 -19.95 13.65 -0.83
CA ALA A 234 -19.16 14.19 -1.93
C ALA A 234 -17.73 13.63 -1.95
N ILE A 235 -17.07 13.55 -0.78
CA ILE A 235 -15.73 12.95 -0.64
C ILE A 235 -15.77 11.46 -0.99
N ALA A 236 -16.79 10.73 -0.53
CA ALA A 236 -16.95 9.31 -0.84
C ALA A 236 -17.11 9.05 -2.35
N SER A 237 -17.89 9.88 -3.04
CA SER A 237 -18.06 9.82 -4.50
C SER A 237 -16.72 10.02 -5.23
N ALA A 238 -15.90 10.98 -4.79
CA ALA A 238 -14.57 11.22 -5.33
C ALA A 238 -13.60 10.04 -5.12
N GLU A 239 -13.75 9.27 -4.03
CA GLU A 239 -12.98 8.04 -3.78
C GLU A 239 -13.52 6.82 -4.55
N GLY A 240 -14.58 6.99 -5.34
CA GLY A 240 -15.21 5.92 -6.12
C GLY A 240 -16.25 5.09 -5.35
N LEU A 241 -16.76 5.60 -4.23
CA LEU A 241 -17.88 5.00 -3.50
C LEU A 241 -19.17 5.66 -3.97
N THR A 242 -19.93 4.97 -4.82
CA THR A 242 -21.18 5.51 -5.39
C THR A 242 -22.34 5.56 -4.39
N GLU A 243 -22.34 4.69 -3.37
CA GLU A 243 -23.38 4.67 -2.33
C GLU A 243 -22.78 4.35 -0.95
N LEU A 244 -23.12 5.18 0.04
CA LEU A 244 -22.77 4.94 1.45
C LEU A 244 -23.92 4.21 2.15
N SER A 245 -23.79 2.89 2.27
CA SER A 245 -24.74 2.08 3.07
C SER A 245 -24.64 2.39 4.57
N GLU A 246 -25.61 1.92 5.36
CA GLU A 246 -25.64 2.10 6.82
C GLU A 246 -24.36 1.56 7.51
N ARG A 247 -23.79 0.48 6.97
CA ARG A 247 -22.50 -0.07 7.44
C ARG A 247 -21.33 0.88 7.19
N HIS A 248 -21.32 1.62 6.08
CA HIS A 248 -20.31 2.65 5.85
C HIS A 248 -20.46 3.76 6.88
N TRP A 249 -21.68 4.25 7.09
CA TRP A 249 -21.97 5.29 8.08
C TRP A 249 -21.60 4.89 9.50
N GLN A 250 -21.79 3.62 9.87
CA GLN A 250 -21.37 3.09 11.16
C GLN A 250 -19.86 3.25 11.37
N ALA A 251 -19.04 2.87 10.40
CA ALA A 251 -17.59 3.03 10.47
C ALA A 251 -17.15 4.50 10.46
N ILE A 252 -17.75 5.33 9.59
CA ILE A 252 -17.44 6.75 9.41
C ILE A 252 -17.76 7.55 10.69
N ASN A 253 -19.00 7.43 11.18
CA ASN A 253 -19.45 8.15 12.37
C ASN A 253 -18.70 7.71 13.62
N TRP A 254 -18.41 6.41 13.73
CA TRP A 254 -17.60 5.92 14.82
C TRP A 254 -16.19 6.50 14.77
N ALA A 255 -15.52 6.48 13.60
CA ALA A 255 -14.16 7.00 13.45
C ALA A 255 -14.08 8.50 13.75
N ARG A 256 -15.11 9.26 13.36
CA ARG A 256 -15.24 10.69 13.68
C ARG A 256 -15.39 10.92 15.18
N ASN A 257 -16.31 10.21 15.84
CA ASN A 257 -16.52 10.35 17.28
C ASN A 257 -15.29 9.94 18.09
N ASP A 258 -14.60 8.88 17.65
CA ASP A 258 -13.35 8.44 18.25
C ASP A 258 -12.26 9.52 18.11
N PHE A 259 -12.10 10.14 16.95
CA PHE A 259 -11.20 11.28 16.75
C PHE A 259 -11.56 12.48 17.64
N LEU A 260 -12.83 12.86 17.73
CA LEU A 260 -13.28 13.97 18.59
C LEU A 260 -13.00 13.69 20.08
N SER A 261 -13.01 12.42 20.49
CA SER A 261 -12.73 12.03 21.88
C SER A 261 -11.23 11.90 22.20
N GLN A 262 -10.42 11.37 21.26
CA GLN A 262 -9.02 11.03 21.49
C GLN A 262 -8.03 12.06 20.92
N GLY A 263 -8.47 12.93 20.01
CA GLY A 263 -7.64 13.89 19.27
C GLY A 263 -6.67 13.25 18.27
N GLN A 264 -6.81 11.95 18.00
CA GLN A 264 -5.96 11.19 17.06
C GLN A 264 -6.84 10.31 16.19
N SER A 265 -6.57 10.28 14.89
CA SER A 265 -7.35 9.46 13.96
C SER A 265 -7.11 7.96 14.19
N PRO A 266 -8.17 7.12 14.14
CA PRO A 266 -8.05 5.69 14.39
C PRO A 266 -7.35 4.93 13.28
N ASN A 267 -6.64 3.87 13.67
CA ASN A 267 -6.16 2.85 12.73
C ASN A 267 -7.25 1.81 12.45
N ILE A 268 -7.05 0.96 11.44
CA ILE A 268 -8.01 -0.07 11.02
C ILE A 268 -8.48 -0.94 12.19
N ARG A 269 -7.56 -1.38 13.07
CA ARG A 269 -7.90 -2.23 14.22
C ARG A 269 -8.80 -1.51 15.22
N ARG A 270 -8.59 -0.22 15.45
CA ARG A 270 -9.42 0.57 16.36
C ARG A 270 -10.82 0.77 15.76
N ILE A 271 -10.89 1.04 14.45
CA ILE A 271 -12.16 1.13 13.70
C ILE A 271 -12.95 -0.16 13.81
N THR A 272 -12.33 -1.31 13.53
CA THR A 272 -13.06 -2.59 13.52
C THR A 272 -13.53 -3.00 14.92
N MET A 273 -12.72 -2.78 15.95
CA MET A 273 -13.10 -3.05 17.34
C MET A 273 -14.21 -2.14 17.85
N GLY A 274 -14.21 -0.86 17.47
CA GLY A 274 -15.14 0.12 18.02
C GLY A 274 -16.43 0.30 17.22
N SER A 275 -16.37 0.24 15.89
CA SER A 275 -17.55 0.34 15.03
C SER A 275 -18.36 -0.95 14.97
N GLY A 276 -17.77 -2.10 15.36
CA GLY A 276 -18.38 -3.41 15.19
C GLY A 276 -18.41 -3.92 13.75
N VAL A 277 -17.74 -3.22 12.82
CA VAL A 277 -17.54 -3.66 11.43
C VAL A 277 -16.26 -4.52 11.39
N PRO A 278 -16.35 -5.84 11.11
CA PRO A 278 -15.17 -6.70 11.07
C PRO A 278 -14.23 -6.32 9.93
N THR A 279 -12.94 -6.60 10.08
CA THR A 279 -11.90 -6.23 9.09
C THR A 279 -12.26 -6.64 7.67
N LYS A 280 -12.73 -7.87 7.46
CA LYS A 280 -13.11 -8.38 6.13
C LYS A 280 -14.25 -7.57 5.50
N GLU A 281 -15.24 -7.18 6.29
CA GLU A 281 -16.35 -6.33 5.84
C GLU A 281 -15.86 -4.92 5.55
N LEU A 282 -14.96 -4.37 6.37
CA LEU A 282 -14.38 -3.06 6.13
C LEU A 282 -13.62 -2.98 4.80
N TYR A 283 -12.87 -4.01 4.42
CA TYR A 283 -12.20 -4.09 3.10
C TYR A 283 -13.20 -4.27 1.95
N ALA A 284 -14.37 -4.87 2.18
CA ALA A 284 -15.42 -4.99 1.17
C ALA A 284 -16.15 -3.64 0.96
N LEU A 285 -16.37 -2.90 2.05
CA LEU A 285 -17.00 -1.57 2.02
C LEU A 285 -16.05 -0.51 1.46
N PHE A 286 -14.77 -0.55 1.84
CA PHE A 286 -13.76 0.43 1.43
C PHE A 286 -12.57 -0.28 0.74
N PRO A 287 -12.70 -0.64 -0.56
CA PRO A 287 -11.74 -1.51 -1.26
C PRO A 287 -10.37 -0.86 -1.50
N ARG A 288 -10.32 0.48 -1.60
CA ARG A 288 -9.06 1.23 -1.75
C ARG A 288 -8.66 1.78 -0.39
N ALA A 289 -7.67 1.18 0.26
CA ALA A 289 -7.08 1.64 1.53
C ALA A 289 -8.12 2.01 2.62
N PRO A 290 -8.80 1.02 3.25
CA PRO A 290 -9.98 1.26 4.10
C PRO A 290 -9.75 2.27 5.22
N GLY A 291 -8.61 2.22 5.91
CA GLY A 291 -8.31 3.18 6.98
C GLY A 291 -8.18 4.63 6.50
N MET A 292 -7.54 4.85 5.34
CA MET A 292 -7.38 6.19 4.77
C MET A 292 -8.68 6.72 4.20
N THR A 293 -9.46 5.86 3.55
CA THR A 293 -10.74 6.24 2.94
C THR A 293 -11.77 6.56 4.01
N VAL A 294 -11.86 5.76 5.07
CA VAL A 294 -12.69 6.08 6.24
C VAL A 294 -12.27 7.41 6.87
N ALA A 295 -10.97 7.66 7.04
CA ALA A 295 -10.48 8.91 7.61
C ALA A 295 -10.79 10.15 6.73
N ARG A 296 -10.62 10.06 5.41
CA ARG A 296 -10.99 11.12 4.47
C ARG A 296 -12.48 11.42 4.52
N VAL A 297 -13.31 10.37 4.40
CA VAL A 297 -14.78 10.51 4.40
C VAL A 297 -15.30 11.01 5.75
N ALA A 298 -14.67 10.61 6.87
CA ALA A 298 -15.02 11.10 8.21
C ALA A 298 -14.56 12.55 8.50
N GLY A 299 -13.82 13.17 7.57
CA GLY A 299 -13.29 14.53 7.73
C GLY A 299 -12.31 14.66 8.89
N ILE A 300 -11.54 13.60 9.14
CA ILE A 300 -10.53 13.56 10.21
C ILE A 300 -9.13 13.55 9.59
N PRO A 301 -8.10 14.05 10.28
CA PRO A 301 -6.75 14.12 9.73
C PRO A 301 -6.19 12.72 9.42
N LYS A 302 -5.14 12.66 8.60
CA LYS A 302 -4.49 11.40 8.23
C LYS A 302 -4.12 10.58 9.47
N PRO A 303 -4.46 9.27 9.53
CA PRO A 303 -4.06 8.41 10.64
C PRO A 303 -2.53 8.27 10.70
N VAL A 304 -1.98 8.50 11.88
CA VAL A 304 -0.58 8.19 12.19
C VAL A 304 -0.45 6.66 12.28
N GLY A 305 0.27 6.06 11.34
CA GLY A 305 0.48 4.61 11.30
C GLY A 305 -0.41 3.84 10.33
N CYS A 306 -0.72 4.41 9.16
CA CYS A 306 -1.15 3.59 8.02
C CYS A 306 0.03 2.68 7.62
N ILE A 307 -0.06 1.41 8.00
CA ILE A 307 0.78 0.29 7.55
C ILE A 307 0.09 -0.38 6.37
#